data_AF-A0A3A9FJI7-F1
#
_entry.id   AF-A0A3A9FJI7-F1
#
_cell.length_a   1.000
_cell.length_b   1.000
_cell.length_c   1.000
_cell.angle_alpha   90.00
_cell.angle_beta   90.00
_cell.angle_gamma   90.00
#
_symmetry.space_group_name_H-M   'P 1'
#
loop_
_entity.id
_entity.type
_entity.pdbx_description
1 polymer ?
#
loop_
_entity_poly.entity_id
_entity_poly.type
_entity_poly.pdbx_seq_one_letter_code
_entity_poly.pdbx_strand_id
1 'polypeptide(L)'
;MVFRFLPNTAFREMGASKKEIISLCNSMIVLDFMDNLKDIHCRTLILCGKKDKANYAASVQLKEKIATSEFLVVSNAGHEINKDNPNKLGEIINAFLLQ
;
A
#
# COMPACT_ATOMS: atom_id res chain seq x y z
N MET A 1 -5.22 4.63 15.69
CA MET A 1 -5.37 5.00 17.12
C MET A 1 -4.29 5.98 17.62
N VAL A 2 -3.02 5.86 17.19
CA VAL A 2 -1.92 6.76 17.61
C VAL A 2 -2.18 8.25 17.33
N PHE A 3 -2.91 8.57 16.26
CA PHE A 3 -3.33 9.94 15.90
C PHE A 3 -4.11 10.66 17.00
N ARG A 4 -4.77 9.95 17.92
CA ARG A 4 -5.48 10.56 19.06
C ARG A 4 -4.52 11.29 20.00
N PHE A 5 -3.27 10.87 20.08
CA PHE A 5 -2.25 11.43 20.95
C PHE A 5 -1.42 12.55 20.28
N LEU A 6 -1.51 12.72 18.96
CA LEU A 6 -0.81 13.79 18.25
C LEU A 6 -1.53 15.13 18.38
N PRO A 7 -0.81 16.27 18.45
CA PRO A 7 -1.40 17.59 18.45
C PRO A 7 -2.05 17.92 17.10
N ASN A 8 -3.03 18.84 17.09
CA ASN A 8 -3.71 19.26 15.85
C ASN A 8 -2.75 19.85 14.81
N THR A 9 -1.62 20.43 15.25
CA THR A 9 -0.59 20.99 14.37
C THR A 9 0.05 19.96 13.45
N ALA A 10 0.13 18.69 13.88
CA ALA A 10 0.70 17.59 13.08
C ALA A 10 -0.12 17.27 11.82
N PHE A 11 -1.36 17.76 11.73
CA PHE A 11 -2.26 17.50 10.61
C PHE A 11 -2.33 18.66 9.61
N ARG A 12 -1.71 19.82 9.90
CA ARG A 12 -1.76 21.01 9.02
C ARG A 12 -1.21 20.72 7.62
N GLU A 13 -0.10 20.00 7.54
CA GLU A 13 0.56 19.67 6.27
C GLU A 13 -0.23 18.63 5.44
N MET A 14 -1.14 17.89 6.08
CA MET A 14 -1.96 16.88 5.42
C MET A 14 -3.21 17.46 4.73
N GLY A 15 -3.50 18.75 4.93
CA GLY A 15 -4.68 19.39 4.35
C GLY A 15 -6.03 18.92 4.92
N ALA A 16 -6.02 18.18 6.03
CA ALA A 16 -7.20 17.64 6.70
C ALA A 16 -7.11 17.80 8.22
N SER A 17 -8.24 17.93 8.89
CA SER A 17 -8.29 18.00 10.35
C SER A 17 -8.00 16.63 11.00
N LYS A 18 -7.54 16.66 12.25
CA LYS A 18 -7.36 15.46 13.08
C LYS A 18 -8.62 14.59 13.15
N LYS A 19 -9.79 15.22 13.23
CA LYS A 19 -11.08 14.51 13.29
C LYS A 19 -11.35 13.76 11.99
N GLU A 20 -11.12 14.39 10.84
CA GLU A 20 -11.29 13.78 9.52
C GLU A 20 -10.33 12.60 9.34
N ILE A 21 -9.05 12.75 9.70
CA ILE A 21 -8.07 11.66 9.61
C ILE A 21 -8.43 10.49 10.52
N ILE A 22 -8.83 10.73 11.77
CA ILE A 22 -9.26 9.67 12.68
C ILE A 22 -10.52 8.97 12.14
N SER A 23 -11.48 9.74 11.65
CA SER A 23 -12.72 9.20 11.07
C SER A 23 -12.42 8.31 9.87
N LEU A 24 -11.56 8.77 8.96
CA LEU A 24 -11.14 8.02 7.78
C LEU A 24 -10.42 6.72 8.16
N CYS A 25 -9.46 6.77 9.08
CA CYS A 25 -8.77 5.56 9.53
C CYS A 25 -9.74 4.56 10.18
N ASN A 26 -10.71 5.04 10.96
CA ASN A 26 -11.71 4.18 11.60
C ASN A 26 -12.68 3.57 10.58
N SER A 27 -13.02 4.26 9.48
CA SER A 27 -13.84 3.65 8.42
C SER A 27 -13.07 2.62 7.61
N MET A 28 -11.75 2.77 7.48
CA MET A 28 -10.92 1.81 6.75
C MET A 28 -10.59 0.56 7.56
N ILE A 29 -10.51 0.63 8.89
CA ILE A 29 -10.10 -0.53 9.72
C ILE A 29 -11.10 -1.69 9.68
N VAL A 30 -12.35 -1.42 9.32
CA VAL A 30 -13.42 -2.43 9.21
C VAL A 30 -13.49 -3.08 7.82
N LEU A 31 -12.69 -2.59 6.85
CA LEU A 31 -12.65 -3.18 5.52
C LEU A 31 -11.80 -4.45 5.54
N ASP A 32 -12.45 -5.58 5.28
CA ASP A 32 -11.80 -6.87 5.07
C ASP A 32 -12.27 -7.44 3.72
N PHE A 33 -11.31 -7.65 2.81
CA PHE A 33 -11.54 -8.19 1.48
C PHE A 33 -10.92 -9.58 1.29
N MET A 34 -10.40 -10.22 2.35
CA MET A 34 -9.56 -11.42 2.24
C MET A 34 -10.24 -12.60 1.53
N ASP A 35 -11.56 -12.68 1.60
CA ASP A 35 -12.35 -13.71 0.91
C ASP A 35 -12.71 -13.32 -0.54
N ASN A 36 -12.71 -12.02 -0.85
CA ASN A 36 -13.01 -11.48 -2.18
C ASN A 36 -11.77 -11.33 -3.07
N LEU A 37 -10.56 -11.45 -2.53
CA LEU A 37 -9.33 -11.34 -3.33
C LEU A 37 -9.26 -12.35 -4.49
N LYS A 38 -9.88 -13.53 -4.31
CA LYS A 38 -9.97 -14.56 -5.35
C LYS A 38 -10.83 -14.13 -6.56
N ASP A 39 -11.69 -13.14 -6.37
CA ASP A 39 -12.60 -12.61 -7.40
C ASP A 39 -11.87 -11.59 -8.31
N ILE A 40 -10.61 -11.25 -8.00
CA ILE A 40 -9.75 -10.43 -8.86
C ILE A 40 -9.19 -11.31 -9.98
N HIS A 41 -9.77 -11.15 -11.17
CA HIS A 41 -9.39 -11.91 -12.36
C HIS A 41 -8.49 -11.14 -13.34
N CYS A 42 -8.33 -9.83 -13.17
CA CYS A 42 -7.43 -9.05 -14.01
C CYS A 42 -5.97 -9.30 -13.61
N ARG A 43 -5.06 -9.13 -14.57
CA ARG A 43 -3.63 -9.17 -14.27
C ARG A 43 -3.30 -8.11 -13.21
N THR A 44 -2.61 -8.52 -12.16
CA THR A 44 -2.36 -7.68 -10.99
C THR A 44 -0.88 -7.67 -10.66
N LEU A 45 -0.33 -6.49 -10.34
CA LEU A 45 1.04 -6.39 -9.85
C LEU A 45 1.03 -5.94 -8.39
N ILE A 46 1.66 -6.73 -7.52
CA ILE A 46 1.87 -6.41 -6.11
C ILE A 46 3.32 -5.96 -5.93
N LEU A 47 3.50 -4.76 -5.40
CA LEU A 47 4.82 -4.18 -5.12
C LEU A 47 5.02 -3.98 -3.63
N CYS A 48 6.21 -4.33 -3.13
CA CYS A 48 6.60 -4.06 -1.75
C CYS A 48 8.07 -3.64 -1.69
N GLY A 49 8.38 -2.58 -0.94
CA GLY A 49 9.76 -2.18 -0.73
C GLY A 49 10.47 -3.15 0.21
N LYS A 50 11.73 -3.49 -0.07
CA LYS A 50 12.51 -4.44 0.76
C LYS A 50 12.60 -4.02 2.24
N LYS A 51 12.50 -2.73 2.55
CA LYS A 51 12.52 -2.18 3.92
C LYS A 51 11.12 -2.04 4.53
N ASP A 52 10.03 -2.26 3.79
CA ASP A 52 8.65 -2.22 4.30
C ASP A 52 8.29 -3.53 5.01
N LYS A 53 8.85 -3.70 6.21
CA LYS A 53 8.57 -4.86 7.05
C LYS A 53 7.12 -4.90 7.54
N ALA A 54 6.46 -3.76 7.62
CA ALA A 54 5.09 -3.67 8.12
C ALA A 54 4.10 -4.32 7.15
N ASN A 55 4.34 -4.20 5.84
CA ASN A 55 3.42 -4.70 4.82
C ASN A 55 3.90 -5.96 4.10
N TYR A 56 5.16 -6.38 4.25
CA TYR A 56 5.72 -7.51 3.52
C TYR A 56 4.87 -8.80 3.62
N ALA A 57 4.49 -9.20 4.83
CA ALA A 57 3.67 -10.40 5.03
C ALA A 57 2.29 -10.27 4.36
N ALA A 58 1.67 -9.09 4.41
CA ALA A 58 0.41 -8.83 3.73
C ALA A 58 0.57 -8.90 2.21
N SER A 59 1.67 -8.37 1.64
CA SER A 59 1.95 -8.46 0.20
C SER A 59 2.10 -9.92 -0.27
N VAL A 60 2.71 -10.79 0.54
CA VAL A 60 2.79 -12.23 0.25
C VAL A 60 1.39 -12.86 0.25
N GLN A 61 0.56 -12.55 1.25
CA GLN A 61 -0.81 -13.06 1.30
C GLN A 61 -1.67 -12.61 0.11
N LEU A 62 -1.51 -11.36 -0.34
CA LEU A 62 -2.16 -10.87 -1.55
C LEU A 62 -1.75 -11.70 -2.78
N LYS A 63 -0.47 -12.03 -2.91
CA LYS A 63 0.06 -12.85 -4.01
C LYS A 63 -0.51 -14.26 -4.00
N GLU A 64 -0.67 -14.84 -2.81
CA GLU A 64 -1.26 -16.18 -2.65
C GLU A 64 -2.75 -16.22 -2.98
N LYS A 65 -3.49 -15.13 -2.72
CA LYS A 65 -4.95 -15.08 -2.88
C LYS A 65 -5.42 -14.54 -4.24
N ILE A 66 -4.61 -13.73 -4.92
CA ILE A 66 -4.92 -13.21 -6.25
C ILE A 66 -4.20 -14.08 -7.29
N ALA A 67 -4.92 -15.01 -7.92
CA ALA A 67 -4.33 -16.01 -8.81
C ALA A 67 -3.54 -15.39 -9.99
N THR A 68 -4.02 -14.27 -10.53
CA THR A 68 -3.45 -13.54 -11.67
C THR A 68 -2.41 -12.50 -11.28
N SER A 69 -1.94 -12.54 -10.03
CA SER A 69 -0.99 -11.55 -9.54
C SER A 69 0.46 -11.91 -9.85
N GLU A 70 1.31 -10.89 -9.95
CA GLU A 70 2.77 -10.97 -9.90
C GLU A 70 3.21 -10.26 -8.62
N PHE A 71 4.30 -10.72 -7.98
CA PHE A 71 4.83 -10.08 -6.79
C PHE A 71 6.29 -9.72 -6.99
N LEU A 72 6.61 -8.44 -6.78
CA LEU A 72 7.97 -7.92 -6.92
C LEU A 72 8.37 -7.12 -5.68
N VAL A 73 9.57 -7.42 -5.18
CA VAL A 73 10.19 -6.69 -4.06
C VAL A 73 11.18 -5.67 -4.61
N VAL A 74 10.96 -4.39 -4.32
CA VAL A 74 11.83 -3.31 -4.79
C VAL A 74 12.99 -3.10 -3.81
N SER A 75 14.21 -3.40 -4.29
CA SER A 75 15.43 -3.13 -3.53
C SER A 75 15.60 -1.62 -3.29
N ASN A 76 16.26 -1.27 -2.19
CA ASN A 76 16.50 0.12 -1.77
C ASN A 76 15.25 0.98 -1.52
N ALA A 77 14.07 0.38 -1.37
CA ALA A 77 12.83 1.08 -1.01
C ALA A 77 12.20 0.54 0.28
N GLY A 78 11.52 1.41 1.02
CA GLY A 78 10.63 1.10 2.13
C GLY A 78 9.17 1.21 1.72
N HIS A 79 8.34 1.78 2.59
CA HIS A 79 6.88 1.87 2.36
C HIS A 79 6.53 2.76 1.17
N GLU A 80 7.19 3.93 1.06
CA GLU A 80 6.93 4.90 0.01
C GLU A 80 7.88 4.68 -1.18
N ILE A 81 7.71 3.57 -1.91
CA ILE A 81 8.55 3.21 -3.07
C ILE A 81 8.62 4.35 -4.10
N ASN A 82 7.52 5.09 -4.27
CA ASN A 82 7.43 6.25 -5.16
C ASN A 82 8.36 7.40 -4.75
N LYS A 83 8.71 7.54 -3.47
CA LYS A 83 9.68 8.53 -2.99
C LYS A 83 11.09 7.96 -2.97
N ASP A 84 11.23 6.73 -2.49
CA ASP A 84 12.53 6.09 -2.29
C ASP A 84 13.22 5.71 -3.61
N ASN A 85 12.45 5.26 -4.61
CA ASN A 85 12.99 4.81 -5.90
C ASN A 85 12.03 5.09 -7.08
N PRO A 86 11.74 6.37 -7.38
CA PRO A 86 10.74 6.77 -8.38
C PRO A 86 11.03 6.24 -9.79
N ASN A 87 12.29 6.29 -10.23
CA ASN A 87 12.68 5.82 -11.56
C ASN A 87 12.43 4.32 -11.70
N LYS A 88 12.83 3.53 -10.69
CA LYS A 88 12.62 2.08 -10.73
C LYS A 88 11.14 1.73 -10.69
N LEU A 89 10.35 2.43 -9.88
CA LEU A 89 8.89 2.27 -9.88
C LEU A 89 8.29 2.53 -11.26
N GLY A 90 8.71 3.60 -11.94
CA GLY A 90 8.27 3.93 -13.29
C GLY A 90 8.62 2.85 -14.32
N GLU A 91 9.85 2.33 -14.30
CA GLU A 91 10.25 1.20 -15.15
C GLU A 91 9.36 -0.03 -14.94
N ILE A 92 9.12 -0.39 -13.67
CA ILE A 92 8.32 -1.56 -13.30
C ILE A 92 6.88 -1.40 -13.78
N ILE A 93 6.25 -0.24 -13.52
CA ILE A 93 4.87 0.02 -13.92
C ILE A 93 4.74 0.02 -15.45
N ASN A 94 5.67 0.67 -16.18
CA ASN A 94 5.64 0.67 -17.63
C ASN A 94 5.82 -0.74 -18.20
N ALA A 95 6.78 -1.50 -17.67
CA ALA A 95 7.00 -2.89 -18.09
C ALA A 95 5.79 -3.77 -17.80
N PHE A 96 5.08 -3.54 -16.71
CA PHE A 96 3.83 -4.23 -16.43
C PHE A 96 2.77 -3.82 -17.45
N LEU A 97 2.42 -2.53 -17.56
CA LEU A 97 1.30 -2.06 -18.38
C LEU A 97 1.46 -2.26 -19.90
N LEU A 98 2.69 -2.32 -20.41
CA LEU A 98 2.98 -2.44 -21.85
C LEU A 98 3.15 -3.88 -22.36
N GLN A 99 3.00 -4.88 -21.48
CA GLN A 99 2.82 -6.29 -21.86
C GLN A 99 1.36 -6.58 -22.18
#